data_AF-A0A1Q3LJH5-F1
#
_entry.id   AF-A0A1Q3LJH5-F1
#
_cell.length_a   1.000
_cell.length_b   1.000
_cell.length_c   1.000
_cell.angle_alpha   90.00
_cell.angle_beta   90.00
_cell.angle_gamma   90.00
#
_symmetry.space_group_name_H-M   'P 1'
#
loop_
_entity.id
_entity.type
_entity.pdbx_description
1 polymer ?
#
loop_
_entity_poly.entity_id
_entity_poly.type
_entity_poly.pdbx_seq_one_letter_code
_entity_poly.pdbx_strand_id
1 'polypeptide(L)'
;MSTPQLRLNPADPRFADAVMADIGRLRATAAGRALFRRLLEAGSSVTIDKPQPPTRPPNAWTQLMNPEQRRGDTAILYDPADWPPSADQPSDVVLFGRLLDAVALATGTPLPDPFDGDTPPEIEAYLRERNAKRAERTSIEP
;
A
#
# COMPACT_ATOMS: atom_id res chain seq x y z
N MET A 1 -16.14 -0.65 -19.83
CA MET A 1 -15.66 -0.67 -18.43
C MET A 1 -14.18 -1.01 -18.47
N SER A 2 -13.33 -0.14 -17.91
CA SER A 2 -11.88 -0.40 -17.81
C SER A 2 -11.63 -1.57 -16.87
N THR A 3 -10.71 -2.47 -17.23
CA THR A 3 -10.28 -3.56 -16.34
C THR A 3 -9.59 -2.95 -15.10
N PRO A 4 -9.92 -3.37 -13.87
CA PRO A 4 -9.23 -2.90 -12.67
C PRO A 4 -7.73 -3.22 -12.77
N GLN A 5 -6.91 -2.19 -12.55
CA GLN A 5 -5.46 -2.29 -12.70
C GLN A 5 -4.76 -1.57 -11.56
N LEU A 6 -3.70 -2.19 -11.04
CA LEU A 6 -2.69 -1.50 -10.25
C LEU A 6 -1.66 -0.94 -11.23
N ARG A 7 -1.59 0.39 -11.33
CA ARG A 7 -0.70 1.11 -12.23
C ARG A 7 0.39 1.80 -11.43
N LEU A 8 1.60 1.78 -11.97
CA LEU A 8 2.70 2.59 -11.50
C LEU A 8 2.91 3.69 -12.53
N ASN A 9 3.04 4.92 -12.08
CA ASN A 9 3.48 6.01 -12.93
C ASN A 9 4.94 6.34 -12.57
N PRO A 10 5.90 5.68 -13.21
CA PRO A 10 7.29 5.82 -12.82
C PRO A 10 7.80 7.20 -13.25
N ALA A 11 7.95 8.11 -12.30
CA ALA A 11 8.71 9.35 -12.49
C ALA A 11 10.21 9.05 -12.68
N ASP A 12 10.71 7.96 -12.08
CA ASP A 12 12.09 7.47 -12.24
C ASP A 12 12.17 5.93 -12.03
N PRO A 13 13.20 5.25 -12.57
CA PRO A 13 13.34 3.79 -12.43
C PRO A 13 13.57 3.29 -10.99
N ARG A 14 14.24 4.07 -10.14
CA ARG A 14 14.55 3.64 -8.76
C ARG A 14 13.29 3.60 -7.91
N PHE A 15 12.41 4.58 -8.12
CA PHE A 15 11.07 4.60 -7.56
C PHE A 15 10.29 3.35 -7.98
N ALA A 16 10.28 3.04 -9.28
CA ALA A 16 9.60 1.85 -9.79
C ALA A 16 10.12 0.55 -9.14
N ASP A 17 11.44 0.38 -9.08
CA ASP A 17 12.08 -0.79 -8.46
C ASP A 17 11.74 -0.91 -6.97
N ALA A 18 11.76 0.21 -6.24
CA ALA A 18 11.46 0.22 -4.81
C ALA A 18 9.99 -0.14 -4.54
N VAL A 19 9.04 0.44 -5.28
CA VAL A 19 7.62 0.09 -5.14
C VAL A 19 7.37 -1.36 -5.55
N MET A 20 8.02 -1.84 -6.62
CA MET A 20 7.91 -3.24 -7.04
C MET A 20 8.48 -4.20 -5.99
N ALA A 21 9.53 -3.82 -5.28
CA ALA A 21 10.05 -4.60 -4.16
C ALA A 21 9.05 -4.67 -3.00
N ASP A 22 8.37 -3.57 -2.66
CA ASP A 22 7.29 -3.57 -1.66
C ASP A 22 6.10 -4.43 -2.11
N ILE A 23 5.65 -4.28 -3.36
CA ILE A 23 4.60 -5.14 -3.94
C ILE A 23 5.00 -6.62 -3.88
N GLY A 24 6.27 -6.93 -4.16
CA GLY A 24 6.82 -8.28 -4.04
C GLY A 24 6.72 -8.83 -2.61
N ARG A 25 7.07 -8.03 -1.60
CA ARG A 25 6.92 -8.38 -0.17
C ARG A 25 5.46 -8.62 0.20
N LEU A 26 4.54 -7.78 -0.28
CA LEU A 26 3.10 -7.95 -0.06
C LEU A 26 2.60 -9.27 -0.67
N ARG A 27 2.95 -9.57 -1.93
CA ARG A 27 2.48 -10.79 -2.62
C ARG A 27 3.00 -12.08 -1.98
N ALA A 28 4.10 -12.01 -1.22
CA ALA A 28 4.65 -13.16 -0.51
C ALA A 28 3.75 -13.64 0.64
N THR A 29 2.90 -12.79 1.22
CA THR A 29 2.00 -13.11 2.34
C THR A 29 0.59 -13.47 1.87
N ALA A 30 -0.13 -14.28 2.64
CA ALA A 30 -1.55 -14.58 2.40
C ALA A 30 -2.41 -13.33 2.58
N ALA A 31 -2.14 -12.52 3.61
CA ALA A 31 -2.79 -11.23 3.82
C ALA A 31 -2.65 -10.29 2.60
N GLY A 32 -1.44 -10.13 2.04
CA GLY A 32 -1.23 -9.30 0.85
C GLY A 32 -1.90 -9.85 -0.40
N ARG A 33 -1.88 -11.18 -0.60
CA ARG A 33 -2.65 -11.81 -1.70
C ARG A 33 -4.16 -11.62 -1.56
N ALA A 34 -4.69 -11.64 -0.34
CA ALA A 34 -6.10 -11.34 -0.08
C ALA A 34 -6.43 -9.88 -0.42
N LEU A 35 -5.55 -8.94 -0.06
CA LEU A 35 -5.71 -7.53 -0.40
C LEU A 35 -5.75 -7.28 -1.91
N PHE A 36 -4.83 -7.88 -2.68
CA PHE A 36 -4.86 -7.73 -4.15
C PHE A 36 -6.12 -8.31 -4.79
N ARG A 37 -6.67 -9.41 -4.24
CA ARG A 37 -7.97 -9.94 -4.70
C ARG A 37 -9.10 -8.94 -4.43
N ARG A 38 -9.16 -8.37 -3.22
CA ARG A 38 -10.14 -7.34 -2.86
C ARG A 38 -10.07 -6.12 -3.79
N LEU A 39 -8.86 -5.69 -4.16
CA LEU A 39 -8.67 -4.59 -5.12
C LEU A 39 -9.24 -4.92 -6.51
N LEU A 40 -9.00 -6.13 -7.01
CA LEU A 40 -9.56 -6.57 -8.29
C LEU A 40 -11.10 -6.69 -8.23
N GLU A 41 -11.63 -7.22 -7.13
CA GLU A 41 -13.08 -7.37 -6.90
C GLU A 41 -13.78 -6.01 -6.75
N ALA A 42 -13.11 -5.00 -6.19
CA ALA A 42 -13.64 -3.65 -6.08
C ALA A 42 -13.85 -2.96 -7.45
N GLY A 43 -13.22 -3.47 -8.52
CA GLY A 43 -13.47 -3.03 -9.89
C GLY A 43 -12.97 -1.63 -10.23
N SER A 44 -12.21 -0.99 -9.34
CA SER A 44 -11.60 0.33 -9.54
C SER A 44 -10.10 0.20 -9.77
N SER A 45 -9.52 1.14 -10.51
CA SER A 45 -8.08 1.22 -10.73
C SER A 45 -7.39 1.92 -9.56
N VAL A 46 -6.16 1.51 -9.27
CA VAL A 46 -5.27 2.17 -8.30
C VAL A 46 -4.03 2.61 -9.04
N THR A 47 -3.71 3.89 -8.97
CA THR A 47 -2.45 4.45 -9.49
C THR A 47 -1.52 4.76 -8.32
N ILE A 48 -0.27 4.30 -8.38
CA ILE A 48 0.77 4.69 -7.44
C ILE A 48 1.68 5.70 -8.15
N ASP A 49 1.71 6.91 -7.63
CA ASP A 49 2.54 8.02 -8.12
C ASP A 49 3.55 8.44 -7.05
N LYS A 50 4.69 8.95 -7.51
CA LYS A 50 5.68 9.59 -6.64
C LYS A 50 5.20 11.01 -6.29
N PRO A 51 5.17 11.41 -5.00
CA PRO A 51 4.82 12.77 -4.60
C PRO A 51 5.78 13.81 -5.21
N GLN A 52 5.23 14.93 -5.68
CA GLN A 52 5.99 16.06 -6.25
C GLN A 52 5.42 17.38 -5.70
N PRO A 53 6.20 18.19 -4.94
CA PRO A 53 7.58 17.93 -4.50
C PRO A 53 7.69 16.76 -3.50
N PRO A 54 8.90 16.21 -3.26
CA PRO A 54 9.12 15.26 -2.17
C PRO A 54 8.64 15.87 -0.86
N THR A 55 7.78 15.17 -0.15
CA THR A 55 7.31 15.58 1.18
C THR A 55 8.32 15.13 2.24
N ARG A 56 8.23 15.55 3.50
CA ARG A 56 9.01 14.95 4.61
C ARG A 56 8.00 14.54 5.69
N PRO A 57 8.22 13.41 6.37
CA PRO A 57 7.24 12.32 6.48
C PRO A 57 6.01 12.57 7.37
N PRO A 58 4.94 11.74 7.19
CA PRO A 58 4.84 10.61 6.25
C PRO A 58 4.24 10.95 4.88
N ASN A 59 4.97 10.61 3.81
CA ASN A 59 4.66 10.89 2.39
C ASN A 59 3.80 9.79 1.75
N ALA A 60 2.78 9.34 2.47
CA ALA A 60 1.91 8.28 1.99
C ALA A 60 0.46 8.70 2.20
N TRP A 61 -0.27 8.98 1.12
CA TRP A 61 -1.70 9.26 1.19
C TRP A 61 -2.45 8.64 0.03
N THR A 62 -3.70 8.30 0.28
CA THR A 62 -4.61 7.73 -0.72
C THR A 62 -5.78 8.68 -0.90
N GLN A 63 -6.18 8.90 -2.16
CA GLN A 63 -7.32 9.76 -2.50
C GLN A 63 -8.07 9.21 -3.72
N LEU A 64 -9.32 9.65 -3.89
CA LEU A 64 -10.06 9.44 -5.14
C LEU A 64 -9.47 10.32 -6.24
N MET A 65 -9.37 9.80 -7.47
CA MET A 65 -8.97 10.59 -8.62
C MET A 65 -10.04 11.62 -9.02
N ASN A 66 -11.30 11.35 -8.70
CA ASN A 66 -12.39 12.33 -8.78
C ASN A 66 -13.03 12.49 -7.39
N PRO A 67 -12.74 13.59 -6.66
CA PRO A 67 -13.21 13.78 -5.29
C PRO A 67 -14.73 14.04 -5.19
N GLU A 68 -15.40 14.37 -6.29
CA GLU A 68 -16.87 14.53 -6.32
C GLU A 68 -17.60 13.18 -6.31
N GLN A 69 -16.88 12.09 -6.61
CA GLN A 69 -17.44 10.75 -6.57
C GLN A 69 -17.42 10.18 -5.14
N ARG A 70 -18.40 9.34 -4.83
CA ARG A 70 -18.43 8.60 -3.55
C ARG A 70 -17.53 7.35 -3.55
N ARG A 71 -17.13 6.90 -4.73
CA ARG A 71 -16.22 5.78 -4.99
C ARG A 71 -15.69 5.86 -6.41
N GLY A 72 -14.52 5.28 -6.67
CA GLY A 72 -13.96 5.23 -8.01
C GLY A 72 -12.47 4.93 -8.01
N ASP A 73 -11.81 5.26 -9.11
CA ASP A 73 -10.36 5.12 -9.26
C ASP A 73 -9.63 5.94 -8.18
N THR A 74 -8.53 5.39 -7.67
CA THR A 74 -7.75 5.99 -6.58
C THR A 74 -6.32 6.25 -7.00
N ALA A 75 -5.73 7.28 -6.39
CA ALA A 75 -4.31 7.56 -6.47
C ALA A 75 -3.70 7.39 -5.07
N ILE A 76 -2.57 6.67 -5.01
CA ILE A 76 -1.70 6.54 -3.84
C ILE A 76 -0.45 7.35 -4.16
N LEU A 77 -0.25 8.44 -3.42
CA LEU A 77 1.02 9.16 -3.45
C LEU A 77 1.94 8.54 -2.40
N TYR A 78 3.06 7.99 -2.84
CA TYR A 78 3.95 7.16 -2.04
C TYR A 78 5.38 7.22 -2.60
N ASP A 79 6.40 7.38 -1.75
CA ASP A 79 7.81 7.15 -2.11
C ASP A 79 8.50 6.33 -1.02
N PRO A 80 8.89 5.06 -1.31
CA PRO A 80 9.66 4.25 -0.36
C PRO A 80 11.00 4.88 0.04
N ALA A 81 11.61 5.70 -0.82
CA ALA A 81 12.92 6.30 -0.57
C ALA A 81 12.87 7.43 0.48
N ASP A 82 11.70 8.06 0.63
CA ASP A 82 11.47 9.09 1.64
C ASP A 82 11.07 8.50 3.00
N TRP A 83 10.93 7.18 3.09
CA TRP A 83 10.55 6.52 4.33
C TRP A 83 11.72 6.54 5.32
N PRO A 84 11.58 7.16 6.52
CA PRO A 84 12.71 7.30 7.41
C PRO A 84 13.18 5.93 7.91
N PRO A 85 14.51 5.67 7.97
CA PRO A 85 15.04 4.41 8.48
C PRO A 85 14.62 4.11 9.93
N SER A 86 14.31 5.16 10.70
CA SER A 86 13.82 5.09 12.08
C SER A 86 12.29 5.05 12.20
N ALA A 87 11.56 4.90 11.09
CA ALA A 87 10.12 4.74 11.14
C ALA A 87 9.75 3.48 11.95
N ASP A 88 8.72 3.60 12.79
CA ASP A 88 8.17 2.46 13.53
C ASP A 88 7.62 1.37 12.60
N GLN A 89 7.30 1.74 11.35
CA GLN A 89 6.78 0.84 10.34
C GLN A 89 7.62 0.85 9.05
N PRO A 90 7.99 -0.33 8.53
CA PRO A 90 8.58 -0.49 7.21
C PRO A 90 7.70 0.03 6.07
N SER A 91 8.32 0.44 4.96
CA SER A 91 7.63 1.00 3.79
C SER A 91 6.56 0.07 3.19
N ASP A 92 6.80 -1.24 3.17
CA ASP A 92 5.83 -2.23 2.71
C ASP A 92 4.56 -2.30 3.56
N VAL A 93 4.67 -2.09 4.87
CA VAL A 93 3.52 -2.05 5.79
C VAL A 93 2.66 -0.81 5.52
N VAL A 94 3.31 0.31 5.22
CA VAL A 94 2.64 1.57 4.90
C VAL A 94 1.91 1.44 3.57
N LEU A 95 2.55 0.87 2.56
CA LEU A 95 1.90 0.60 1.28
C LEU A 95 0.69 -0.33 1.45
N PHE A 96 0.78 -1.35 2.32
CA PHE A 96 -0.37 -2.19 2.66
C PHE A 96 -1.54 -1.36 3.21
N GLY A 97 -1.28 -0.47 4.17
CA GLY A 97 -2.29 0.44 4.72
C GLY A 97 -2.93 1.34 3.66
N ARG A 98 -2.12 1.94 2.78
CA ARG A 98 -2.63 2.79 1.69
C ARG A 98 -3.48 2.02 0.67
N LEU A 99 -3.15 0.75 0.43
CA LEU A 99 -3.96 -0.13 -0.42
C LEU A 99 -5.28 -0.53 0.25
N LEU A 100 -5.33 -0.66 1.58
CA LEU A 100 -6.60 -0.83 2.31
C LEU A 100 -7.48 0.43 2.17
N ASP A 101 -6.89 1.62 2.30
CA ASP A 101 -7.60 2.87 2.09
C ASP A 101 -8.15 2.95 0.65
N ALA A 102 -7.37 2.48 -0.34
CA ALA A 102 -7.79 2.43 -1.73
C ALA A 102 -8.98 1.48 -1.92
N VAL A 103 -9.00 0.32 -1.26
CA VAL A 103 -10.16 -0.59 -1.25
C VAL A 103 -11.37 0.12 -0.66
N ALA A 104 -11.24 0.75 0.50
CA ALA A 104 -12.34 1.42 1.18
C ALA A 104 -12.93 2.55 0.32
N LEU A 105 -12.09 3.38 -0.30
CA LEU A 105 -12.52 4.41 -1.24
C LEU A 105 -13.18 3.82 -2.49
N ALA A 106 -12.65 2.72 -3.04
CA ALA A 106 -13.22 2.04 -4.20
C ALA A 106 -14.60 1.40 -3.90
N THR A 107 -14.84 0.97 -2.67
CA THR A 107 -16.13 0.39 -2.25
C THR A 107 -17.10 1.40 -1.64
N GLY A 108 -16.67 2.63 -1.38
CA GLY A 108 -17.45 3.65 -0.67
C GLY A 108 -17.59 3.36 0.83
N THR A 109 -16.67 2.57 1.39
CA THR A 109 -16.57 2.31 2.84
C THR A 109 -15.83 3.48 3.50
N PRO A 110 -16.28 3.97 4.66
CA PRO A 110 -15.54 5.00 5.41
C PRO A 110 -14.10 4.55 5.68
N LEU A 111 -13.15 5.47 5.52
CA LEU A 111 -11.78 5.24 5.95
C LEU A 111 -11.72 5.15 7.47
N PRO A 112 -10.94 4.22 8.04
CA PRO A 112 -10.69 4.20 9.47
C PRO A 112 -10.06 5.53 9.92
N ASP A 113 -10.46 6.03 11.10
CA ASP A 113 -9.90 7.26 11.64
C ASP A 113 -8.41 7.02 11.96
N PRO A 114 -7.47 7.78 11.35
CA PRO A 114 -6.04 7.60 11.61
C PRO A 114 -5.64 7.90 13.05
N PHE A 115 -6.52 8.52 13.86
CA PHE A 115 -6.30 8.82 15.27
C PHE A 115 -6.91 7.80 16.25
N ASP A 116 -7.63 6.79 15.76
CA ASP A 116 -8.29 5.78 16.62
C ASP A 116 -7.28 4.85 17.31
N GLY A 117 -5.98 4.97 17.01
CA GLY A 117 -4.88 4.29 17.70
C GLY A 117 -4.77 2.78 17.45
N ASP A 118 -5.88 2.13 17.06
CA ASP A 118 -5.92 0.71 16.77
C ASP A 118 -5.41 0.40 15.36
N THR A 119 -4.42 -0.48 15.29
CA THR A 119 -3.93 -1.00 14.02
C THR A 119 -4.99 -1.92 13.42
N PRO A 120 -5.43 -1.71 12.16
CA PRO A 120 -6.39 -2.59 11.52
C PRO A 120 -5.96 -4.07 11.59
N PRO A 121 -6.88 -5.01 11.83
CA PRO A 121 -6.54 -6.43 11.99
C PRO A 121 -5.87 -7.01 10.74
N GLU A 122 -6.14 -6.47 9.56
CA GLU A 122 -5.42 -6.83 8.33
C GLU A 122 -3.94 -6.41 8.35
N ILE A 123 -3.63 -5.25 8.92
CA ILE A 123 -2.25 -4.78 9.08
C ILE A 123 -1.53 -5.67 10.12
N GLU A 124 -2.19 -6.02 11.22
CA GLU A 124 -1.61 -6.95 12.21
C GLU A 124 -1.34 -8.35 11.62
N ALA A 125 -2.30 -8.89 10.86
CA ALA A 125 -2.14 -10.16 10.17
C ALA A 125 -0.97 -10.12 9.18
N TYR A 126 -0.87 -9.04 8.41
CA TYR A 126 0.24 -8.81 7.49
C TYR A 126 1.59 -8.75 8.23
N LEU A 127 1.69 -7.95 9.29
CA LEU A 127 2.89 -7.83 10.12
C LEU A 127 3.35 -9.18 10.69
N ARG A 128 2.40 -9.97 11.19
CA ARG A 128 2.67 -11.32 11.73
C ARG A 128 3.30 -12.23 10.68
N GLU A 129 2.67 -12.34 9.51
CA GLU A 129 3.16 -13.19 8.42
C GLU A 129 4.50 -12.71 7.86
N ARG A 130 4.65 -11.39 7.72
CA ARG A 130 5.90 -10.76 7.29
C ARG A 130 7.05 -11.10 8.22
N ASN A 131 6.84 -10.97 9.53
CA ASN A 131 7.87 -11.24 10.53
C ASN A 131 8.23 -12.72 10.60
N ALA A 132 7.26 -13.62 10.46
CA ALA A 132 7.50 -15.07 10.35
C ALA A 132 8.41 -15.40 9.15
N LYS A 133 8.09 -14.88 7.95
CA LYS A 133 8.90 -15.08 6.74
C LYS A 133 10.30 -14.49 6.85
N ARG A 134 10.45 -13.37 7.56
CA ARG A 134 11.77 -12.79 7.82
C ARG A 134 12.59 -13.70 8.72
N ALA A 135 12.00 -14.23 9.79
CA ALA A 135 12.67 -15.16 10.69
C ALA A 135 13.09 -16.47 9.97
N GLU A 136 12.25 -17.00 9.09
CA GLU A 136 12.56 -18.16 8.25
C GLU A 136 13.79 -17.93 7.36
N ARG A 137 13.90 -16.74 6.73
CA ARG A 137 15.05 -16.42 5.87
C ARG A 137 16.35 -16.29 6.64
N THR A 138 16.31 -15.72 7.85
CA THR A 138 17.50 -15.56 8.69
C THR A 138 17.99 -16.89 9.26
N SER A 139 17.11 -17.88 9.42
CA SER A 139 17.46 -19.22 9.93
C SER A 139 18.12 -20.15 8.90
N ILE A 140 18.22 -19.75 7.62
CA ILE A 140 18.71 -20.60 6.52
C ILE A 140 20.14 -20.20 6.07
N GLU A 141 20.70 -19.09 6.54
CA GLU A 141 22.11 -18.73 6.29
C GLU A 141 23.00 -19.12 7.51
N PRO A 142 23.84 -20.17 7.39
CA PRO A 142 24.92 -20.47 8.33
C PRO A 142 26.15 -19.58 8.13
#